data_AF-A0A2A7DEB7-F1
#
_entry.id   AF-A0A2A7DEB7-F1
#
_cell.length_a   1.000
_cell.length_b   1.000
_cell.length_c   1.000
_cell.angle_alpha   90.00
_cell.angle_beta   90.00
_cell.angle_gamma   90.00
#
_symmetry.space_group_name_H-M   'P 1'
#
loop_
_entity.id
_entity.type
_entity.pdbx_description
1 polymer ?
#
loop_
_entity_poly.entity_id
_entity_poly.type
_entity_poly.pdbx_seq_one_letter_code
_entity_poly.pdbx_strand_id
1 'polypeptide(L)'
;MTISQKMKPITPSYDPWEAYMDLEEYGKLLLTNVEFTTTTLCNMRCEHCAVGYTLQPKDPNPLPMDLLLKRLDEIPHLRSLSITGGEPMLSKKSVDNYVTPLLKYAHERGVRTQINSNLTIDLARYEQIIPYLDVLHISHNWGTIDDFVEGGFAMMERKPTYEQRAKLFERMITNSKALSDAGVLVSAETMLNKRTLPHIEHIHRQIVDEMGCKRHEVHPMYPSDFASNLEILTKAEIRDAIEHLLEIRDENVWMLFGTLPFYACSDDERDIATFKKLQESKNVTVRNDPDGRSRLNVNIFDGNIIVTDFGDVPLLGNIQTNTLQEAYEKWSASKTAKSLSCHCPAVKCLGPNVLVKNSYYPTEDFLSKTANITL
;
A
#
# COMPACT_ATOMS: atom_id res chain seq x y z
N MET A 1 2.81 7.44 33.54
CA MET A 1 3.97 7.47 32.64
C MET A 1 4.38 6.03 32.38
N THR A 2 3.76 5.41 31.39
CA THR A 2 4.11 4.06 30.96
C THR A 2 5.35 4.19 30.07
N ILE A 3 6.42 3.51 30.44
CA ILE A 3 7.65 3.42 29.65
C ILE A 3 7.24 2.90 28.27
N SER A 4 7.37 3.73 27.22
CA SER A 4 7.18 3.30 25.84
C SER A 4 8.12 2.11 25.60
N GLN A 5 7.56 0.91 25.48
CA GLN A 5 8.34 -0.25 25.03
C GLN A 5 8.83 0.10 23.63
N LYS A 6 10.16 0.19 23.47
CA LYS A 6 10.77 0.46 22.18
C LYS A 6 10.40 -0.67 21.21
N MET A 7 9.47 -0.40 20.29
CA MET A 7 8.97 -1.38 19.35
C MET A 7 10.09 -1.90 18.43
N LYS A 8 10.04 -3.18 18.04
CA LYS A 8 11.06 -3.86 17.21
C LYS A 8 11.29 -3.13 15.87
N PRO A 9 12.49 -2.62 15.55
CA PRO A 9 12.72 -1.82 14.35
C PRO A 9 12.20 -2.46 13.06
N ILE A 10 11.57 -1.65 12.19
CA ILE A 10 11.12 -2.08 10.86
C ILE A 10 12.36 -2.28 9.98
N THR A 11 12.47 -3.45 9.35
CA THR A 11 13.60 -3.84 8.49
C THR A 11 13.09 -4.75 7.37
N PRO A 12 13.90 -5.04 6.33
CA PRO A 12 13.54 -6.06 5.34
C PRO A 12 13.18 -7.43 5.95
N SER A 13 13.74 -7.77 7.12
CA SER A 13 13.43 -9.02 7.84
C SER A 13 12.24 -8.93 8.80
N TYR A 14 11.66 -7.75 8.98
CA TYR A 14 10.53 -7.50 9.86
C TYR A 14 9.69 -6.34 9.30
N ASP A 15 8.74 -6.70 8.44
CA ASP A 15 7.72 -5.81 7.91
C ASP A 15 6.38 -6.10 8.61
N PRO A 16 5.88 -5.20 9.49
CA PRO A 16 4.60 -5.39 10.18
C PRO A 16 3.40 -5.62 9.26
N TRP A 17 3.48 -5.23 7.99
CA TRP A 17 2.43 -5.42 6.99
C TRP A 17 2.53 -6.74 6.21
N GLU A 18 3.57 -7.56 6.43
CA GLU A 18 3.72 -8.87 5.78
C GLU A 18 2.75 -9.90 6.39
N ALA A 19 1.82 -10.40 5.57
CA ALA A 19 0.79 -11.34 6.00
C ALA A 19 1.35 -12.72 6.39
N TYR A 20 2.47 -13.16 5.79
CA TYR A 20 3.06 -14.46 6.10
C TYR A 20 3.54 -14.57 7.56
N MET A 21 3.80 -13.44 8.22
CA MET A 21 4.12 -13.43 9.65
C MET A 21 3.02 -14.09 10.50
N ASP A 22 1.76 -14.02 10.08
CA ASP A 22 0.66 -14.65 10.80
C ASP A 22 0.78 -16.18 10.82
N LEU A 23 1.27 -16.77 9.72
CA LEU A 23 1.55 -18.20 9.66
C LEU A 23 2.73 -18.60 10.52
N GLU A 24 3.79 -17.78 10.55
CA GLU A 24 4.98 -18.04 11.37
C GLU A 24 4.67 -17.95 12.86
N GLU A 25 3.84 -16.99 13.27
CA GLU A 25 3.54 -16.71 14.68
C GLU A 25 2.36 -17.53 15.21
N TYR A 26 1.31 -17.72 14.40
CA TYR A 26 0.04 -18.30 14.85
C TYR A 26 -0.36 -19.58 14.11
N GLY A 27 0.40 -20.00 13.08
CA GLY A 27 0.10 -21.19 12.27
C GLY A 27 -1.11 -21.04 11.34
N LYS A 28 -1.72 -19.86 11.26
CA LYS A 28 -2.85 -19.54 10.38
C LYS A 28 -2.90 -18.03 10.12
N LEU A 29 -3.50 -17.64 8.99
CA LEU A 29 -3.80 -16.24 8.71
C LEU A 29 -4.84 -15.70 9.71
N LEU A 30 -4.64 -14.47 10.16
CA LEU A 30 -5.48 -13.78 11.14
C LEU A 30 -5.71 -12.34 10.71
N LEU A 31 -6.78 -11.71 11.21
CA LEU A 31 -6.94 -10.27 11.09
C LEU A 31 -5.92 -9.59 12.03
N THR A 32 -4.86 -9.04 11.44
CA THR A 32 -3.77 -8.37 12.16
C THR A 32 -3.52 -6.96 11.66
N ASN A 33 -4.25 -6.51 10.63
CA ASN A 33 -4.08 -5.21 10.01
C ASN A 33 -5.44 -4.57 9.67
N VAL A 34 -5.56 -3.25 9.86
CA VAL A 34 -6.74 -2.48 9.45
C VAL A 34 -6.29 -1.21 8.75
N GLU A 35 -6.96 -0.84 7.68
CA GLU A 35 -6.76 0.45 7.02
C GLU A 35 -8.05 1.28 7.04
N PHE A 36 -7.93 2.54 7.45
CA PHE A 36 -9.06 3.47 7.49
C PHE A 36 -8.97 4.52 6.39
N THR A 37 -10.03 4.64 5.61
CA THR A 37 -10.28 5.80 4.76
C THR A 37 -10.84 6.93 5.61
N THR A 38 -10.05 8.00 5.82
CA THR A 38 -10.38 9.11 6.73
C THR A 38 -10.83 10.39 6.04
N THR A 39 -10.75 10.43 4.72
CA THR A 39 -11.22 11.55 3.90
C THR A 39 -11.51 11.12 2.47
N THR A 40 -12.48 11.75 1.83
CA THR A 40 -12.70 11.67 0.37
C THR A 40 -12.17 12.91 -0.34
N LEU A 41 -11.59 13.87 0.39
CA LEU A 41 -10.96 15.05 -0.18
C LEU A 41 -9.57 14.70 -0.68
N CYS A 42 -9.23 15.15 -1.88
CA CYS A 42 -7.85 15.15 -2.39
C CYS A 42 -7.60 16.45 -3.15
N ASN A 43 -6.40 16.99 -3.07
CA ASN A 43 -5.98 18.16 -3.84
C ASN A 43 -5.47 17.78 -5.25
N MET A 44 -5.44 16.48 -5.55
CA MET A 44 -5.07 15.91 -6.84
C MET A 44 -6.22 15.04 -7.39
N ARG A 45 -6.16 14.73 -8.69
CA ARG A 45 -7.09 13.83 -9.38
C ARG A 45 -6.28 13.07 -10.43
N CYS A 46 -5.41 12.18 -9.94
CA CYS A 46 -4.45 11.46 -10.76
C CYS A 46 -5.17 10.52 -11.75
N GLU A 47 -4.66 10.38 -12.97
CA GLU A 47 -5.19 9.43 -13.96
C GLU A 47 -5.14 7.97 -13.46
N HIS A 48 -4.15 7.65 -12.63
CA HIS A 48 -3.95 6.32 -12.07
C HIS A 48 -4.56 6.14 -10.67
N CYS A 49 -5.48 7.01 -10.26
CA CYS A 49 -6.09 6.91 -8.93
C CYS A 49 -7.03 5.70 -8.84
N ALA A 50 -6.73 4.79 -7.92
CA ALA A 50 -7.50 3.56 -7.72
C ALA A 50 -8.88 3.76 -7.07
N VAL A 51 -9.10 4.93 -6.46
CA VAL A 51 -10.32 5.30 -5.71
C VAL A 51 -10.90 6.63 -6.20
N GLY A 52 -10.62 7.01 -7.46
CA GLY A 52 -10.98 8.30 -8.05
C GLY A 52 -12.46 8.70 -7.91
N TYR A 53 -13.40 7.80 -8.13
CA TYR A 53 -14.85 8.01 -8.03
C TYR A 53 -15.31 8.19 -6.58
N THR A 54 -14.53 7.71 -5.60
CA THR A 54 -14.82 7.96 -4.18
C THR A 54 -14.49 9.40 -3.77
N LEU A 55 -13.68 10.12 -4.56
CA LEU A 55 -13.23 11.46 -4.23
C LEU A 55 -14.36 12.49 -4.38
N GLN A 56 -14.61 13.25 -3.31
CA GLN A 56 -15.67 14.24 -3.26
C GLN A 56 -15.10 15.65 -2.97
N PRO A 57 -15.83 16.73 -3.30
CA PRO A 57 -15.44 18.08 -2.91
C PRO A 57 -15.68 18.37 -1.42
N LYS A 58 -16.38 17.47 -0.70
CA LYS A 58 -16.70 17.60 0.72
C LYS A 58 -16.76 16.22 1.37
N ASP A 59 -16.09 16.08 2.52
CA ASP A 59 -16.23 14.89 3.36
C ASP A 59 -17.68 14.74 3.87
N PRO A 60 -18.26 13.53 3.86
CA PRO A 60 -19.47 13.22 4.63
C PRO A 60 -19.25 13.39 6.14
N ASN A 61 -20.31 13.20 6.92
CA ASN A 61 -20.15 13.16 8.37
C ASN A 61 -19.52 11.81 8.78
N PRO A 62 -18.36 11.81 9.44
CA PRO A 62 -17.73 10.58 9.89
C PRO A 62 -18.49 9.96 11.08
N LEU A 63 -18.38 8.64 11.21
CA LEU A 63 -18.85 7.89 12.36
C LEU A 63 -18.11 8.30 13.64
N PRO A 64 -18.70 8.09 14.83
CA PRO A 64 -18.07 8.47 16.09
C PRO A 64 -16.71 7.77 16.31
N MET A 65 -15.71 8.50 16.79
CA MET A 65 -14.37 7.96 17.10
C MET A 65 -14.46 6.75 18.03
N ASP A 66 -15.29 6.81 19.08
CA ASP A 66 -15.47 5.71 20.03
C ASP A 66 -15.90 4.39 19.37
N LEU A 67 -16.68 4.46 18.28
CA LEU A 67 -17.03 3.28 17.51
C LEU A 67 -15.80 2.69 16.81
N LEU A 68 -14.98 3.54 16.18
CA LEU A 68 -13.76 3.09 15.48
C LEU A 68 -12.79 2.42 16.46
N LEU A 69 -12.54 3.07 17.60
CA LEU A 69 -11.65 2.55 18.64
C LEU A 69 -12.17 1.23 19.21
N LYS A 70 -13.48 1.14 19.50
CA LYS A 70 -14.11 -0.11 19.94
C LYS A 70 -13.86 -1.25 18.95
N ARG A 71 -13.95 -1.00 17.64
CA ARG A 71 -13.67 -2.05 16.63
C ARG A 71 -12.22 -2.47 16.57
N LEU A 72 -11.28 -1.57 16.87
CA LEU A 72 -9.86 -1.92 17.01
C LEU A 72 -9.58 -2.73 18.29
N ASP A 73 -10.29 -2.45 19.39
CA ASP A 73 -10.22 -3.23 20.64
C ASP A 73 -10.72 -4.68 20.47
N GLU A 74 -11.65 -4.90 19.55
CA GLU A 74 -12.20 -6.23 19.27
C GLU A 74 -11.22 -7.15 18.51
N ILE A 75 -10.10 -6.63 17.99
CA ILE A 75 -9.10 -7.40 17.25
C ILE A 75 -7.96 -7.84 18.19
N PRO A 76 -7.85 -9.12 18.57
CA PRO A 76 -6.90 -9.55 19.60
C PRO A 76 -5.42 -9.42 19.20
N HIS A 77 -5.13 -9.56 17.90
CA HIS A 77 -3.78 -9.63 17.35
C HIS A 77 -3.47 -8.45 16.41
N LEU A 78 -4.11 -7.30 16.61
CA LEU A 78 -3.85 -6.11 15.80
C LEU A 78 -2.36 -5.74 15.88
N ARG A 79 -1.67 -5.82 14.75
CA ARG A 79 -0.24 -5.58 14.59
C ARG A 79 0.03 -4.26 13.88
N SER A 80 -0.79 -3.90 12.89
CA SER A 80 -0.63 -2.65 12.15
C SER A 80 -1.95 -1.94 11.87
N LEU A 81 -1.86 -0.62 11.73
CA LEU A 81 -2.94 0.28 11.33
C LEU A 81 -2.43 1.22 10.24
N SER A 82 -3.17 1.32 9.13
CA SER A 82 -2.90 2.28 8.07
C SER A 82 -4.01 3.33 7.98
N ILE A 83 -3.66 4.54 7.55
CA ILE A 83 -4.62 5.60 7.22
C ILE A 83 -4.45 5.98 5.76
N THR A 84 -5.58 6.05 5.06
CA THR A 84 -5.68 6.40 3.64
C THR A 84 -6.87 7.34 3.41
N GLY A 85 -7.17 7.60 2.14
CA GLY A 85 -8.35 8.30 1.66
C GLY A 85 -8.07 8.94 0.31
N GLY A 86 -8.47 10.20 0.16
CA GLY A 86 -7.91 11.06 -0.87
C GLY A 86 -6.51 11.55 -0.49
N GLU A 87 -6.42 12.67 0.20
CA GLU A 87 -5.21 13.16 0.85
C GLU A 87 -5.50 13.40 2.34
N PRO A 88 -5.16 12.46 3.23
CA PRO A 88 -5.49 12.52 4.66
C PRO A 88 -5.07 13.82 5.35
N MET A 89 -4.01 14.48 4.87
CA MET A 89 -3.47 15.70 5.49
C MET A 89 -4.13 17.00 4.98
N LEU A 90 -5.04 16.91 4.02
CA LEU A 90 -5.69 18.06 3.39
C LEU A 90 -6.62 18.81 4.37
N SER A 91 -7.44 18.07 5.12
CA SER A 91 -8.43 18.64 6.05
C SER A 91 -7.87 18.71 7.47
N LYS A 92 -7.55 19.92 7.96
CA LYS A 92 -7.09 20.11 9.34
C LYS A 92 -8.08 19.52 10.36
N LYS A 93 -9.38 19.66 10.10
CA LYS A 93 -10.43 19.07 10.94
C LYS A 93 -10.34 17.54 10.99
N SER A 94 -10.12 16.88 9.84
CA SER A 94 -9.96 15.42 9.82
C SER A 94 -8.68 15.01 10.53
N VAL A 95 -7.58 15.75 10.35
CA VAL A 95 -6.33 15.44 11.03
C VAL A 95 -6.47 15.54 12.56
N ASP A 96 -7.03 16.65 13.05
CA ASP A 96 -7.18 16.91 14.48
C ASP A 96 -8.15 15.92 15.16
N ASN A 97 -9.22 15.49 14.46
CA ASN A 97 -10.30 14.67 15.05
C ASN A 97 -10.23 13.17 14.73
N TYR A 98 -9.51 12.77 13.67
CA TYR A 98 -9.48 11.38 13.21
C TYR A 98 -8.07 10.85 12.97
N VAL A 99 -7.25 11.50 12.14
CA VAL A 99 -5.92 10.97 11.79
C VAL A 99 -5.01 10.89 13.02
N THR A 100 -4.80 12.00 13.73
CA THR A 100 -3.92 12.04 14.90
C THR A 100 -4.44 11.14 16.03
N PRO A 101 -5.73 11.15 16.40
CA PRO A 101 -6.24 10.26 17.43
C PRO A 101 -6.10 8.76 17.10
N LEU A 102 -6.35 8.34 15.85
CA LEU A 102 -6.22 6.94 15.44
C LEU A 102 -4.77 6.46 15.49
N LEU A 103 -3.83 7.24 14.93
CA LEU A 103 -2.40 6.92 14.97
C LEU A 103 -1.90 6.85 16.41
N LYS A 104 -2.24 7.85 17.22
CA LYS A 104 -1.87 7.90 18.63
C LYS A 104 -2.37 6.66 19.39
N TYR A 105 -3.65 6.35 19.24
CA TYR A 105 -4.28 5.22 19.93
C TYR A 105 -3.64 3.88 19.54
N ALA A 106 -3.36 3.67 18.25
CA ALA A 106 -2.64 2.50 17.77
C ALA A 106 -1.21 2.42 18.34
N HIS A 107 -0.45 3.50 18.21
CA HIS A 107 0.94 3.57 18.65
C HIS A 107 1.08 3.33 20.17
N GLU A 108 0.23 3.94 21.00
CA GLU A 108 0.24 3.77 22.46
C GLU A 108 -0.07 2.33 22.90
N ARG A 109 -0.70 1.53 22.03
CA ARG A 109 -0.99 0.10 22.23
C ARG A 109 0.08 -0.83 21.67
N GLY A 110 1.15 -0.29 21.05
CA GLY A 110 2.17 -1.08 20.39
C GLY A 110 1.76 -1.61 19.00
N VAL A 111 0.76 -0.99 18.37
CA VAL A 111 0.38 -1.25 16.98
C VAL A 111 1.20 -0.35 16.07
N ARG A 112 1.76 -0.91 14.98
CA ARG A 112 2.53 -0.16 13.99
C ARG A 112 1.62 0.69 13.12
N THR A 113 2.06 1.87 12.75
CA THR A 113 1.22 2.89 12.13
C THR A 113 1.77 3.35 10.79
N GLN A 114 0.88 3.51 9.81
CA GLN A 114 1.22 4.06 8.50
C GLN A 114 0.20 5.10 8.08
N ILE A 115 0.64 6.07 7.28
CA ILE A 115 -0.25 6.95 6.53
C ILE A 115 0.16 6.99 5.06
N ASN A 116 -0.83 6.94 4.18
CA ASN A 116 -0.66 7.08 2.74
C ASN A 116 -0.96 8.54 2.37
N SER A 117 0.03 9.28 1.86
CA SER A 117 -0.10 10.70 1.51
C SER A 117 0.62 10.97 0.20
N ASN A 118 0.06 11.86 -0.63
CA ASN A 118 0.76 12.38 -1.81
C ASN A 118 1.88 13.37 -1.42
N LEU A 119 1.98 13.74 -0.15
CA LEU A 119 3.02 14.59 0.44
C LEU A 119 3.13 16.01 -0.14
N THR A 120 2.08 16.48 -0.83
CA THR A 120 2.04 17.80 -1.46
C THR A 120 1.48 18.90 -0.54
N ILE A 121 1.09 18.55 0.68
CA ILE A 121 0.60 19.48 1.71
C ILE A 121 1.79 20.09 2.47
N ASP A 122 1.59 21.23 3.12
CA ASP A 122 2.62 21.90 3.92
C ASP A 122 3.19 20.99 5.02
N LEU A 123 4.51 20.94 5.15
CA LEU A 123 5.23 20.08 6.10
C LEU A 123 4.74 20.24 7.55
N ALA A 124 4.38 21.46 7.95
CA ALA A 124 3.92 21.74 9.31
C ALA A 124 2.67 20.93 9.70
N ARG A 125 1.90 20.42 8.72
CA ARG A 125 0.75 19.55 8.98
C ARG A 125 1.12 18.17 9.48
N TYR A 126 2.30 17.68 9.09
CA TYR A 126 2.79 16.35 9.44
C TYR A 126 3.40 16.32 10.84
N GLU A 127 3.88 17.46 11.36
CA GLU A 127 4.52 17.56 12.69
C GLU A 127 3.70 16.92 13.82
N GLN A 128 2.38 17.07 13.78
CA GLN A 128 1.50 16.53 14.82
C GLN A 128 1.36 15.01 14.82
N ILE A 129 1.59 14.35 13.68
CA ILE A 129 1.46 12.89 13.55
C ILE A 129 2.79 12.17 13.70
N ILE A 130 3.93 12.85 13.47
CA ILE A 130 5.28 12.26 13.53
C ILE A 130 5.52 11.43 14.80
N PRO A 131 5.15 11.87 16.03
CA PRO A 131 5.40 11.09 17.24
C PRO A 131 4.70 9.71 17.29
N TYR A 132 3.68 9.52 16.45
CA TYR A 132 2.85 8.33 16.42
C TYR A 132 2.88 7.65 15.05
N LEU A 133 3.82 8.01 14.18
CA LEU A 133 3.90 7.52 12.81
C LEU A 133 5.15 6.66 12.62
N ASP A 134 4.98 5.40 12.23
CA ASP A 134 6.10 4.51 11.95
C ASP A 134 6.52 4.53 10.48
N VAL A 135 5.55 4.64 9.56
CA VAL A 135 5.79 4.67 8.11
C VAL A 135 4.99 5.78 7.44
N LEU A 136 5.68 6.66 6.73
CA LEU A 136 5.05 7.59 5.79
C LEU A 136 5.13 6.97 4.39
N HIS A 137 3.99 6.50 3.88
CA HIS A 137 3.89 5.94 2.54
C HIS A 137 3.49 7.02 1.54
N ILE A 138 4.21 7.13 0.43
CA ILE A 138 3.96 8.11 -0.62
C ILE A 138 3.85 7.44 -1.99
N SER A 139 2.93 7.89 -2.82
CA SER A 139 2.87 7.43 -4.22
C SER A 139 3.68 8.38 -5.11
N HIS A 140 4.76 7.88 -5.70
CA HIS A 140 5.68 8.60 -6.56
C HIS A 140 5.79 7.89 -7.92
N ASN A 141 4.94 8.32 -8.85
CA ASN A 141 4.70 7.68 -10.15
C ASN A 141 5.10 8.58 -11.33
N TRP A 142 6.12 9.42 -11.13
CA TRP A 142 6.38 10.57 -12.00
C TRP A 142 7.81 10.50 -12.53
N GLY A 143 7.97 10.22 -13.82
CA GLY A 143 9.29 10.21 -14.46
C GLY A 143 9.83 11.62 -14.74
N THR A 144 8.93 12.59 -14.84
CA THR A 144 9.24 13.99 -15.13
C THR A 144 8.27 14.91 -14.39
N ILE A 145 8.61 16.20 -14.31
CA ILE A 145 7.69 17.24 -13.82
C ILE A 145 6.41 17.26 -14.68
N ASP A 146 6.53 17.08 -16.01
CA ASP A 146 5.38 17.05 -16.91
C ASP A 146 4.45 15.86 -16.61
N ASP A 147 5.01 14.68 -16.29
CA ASP A 147 4.20 13.53 -15.86
C ASP A 147 3.41 13.86 -14.59
N PHE A 148 4.03 14.54 -13.62
CA PHE A 148 3.34 14.97 -12.41
C PHE A 148 2.22 15.98 -12.72
N VAL A 149 2.55 17.01 -13.51
CA VAL A 149 1.65 18.13 -13.80
C VAL A 149 0.44 17.66 -14.60
N GLU A 150 0.65 16.84 -15.63
CA GLU A 150 -0.42 16.36 -16.50
C GLU A 150 -1.12 15.12 -15.93
N GLY A 151 -0.37 14.12 -15.48
CA GLY A 151 -0.92 12.87 -14.94
C GLY A 151 -1.58 13.03 -13.57
N GLY A 152 -0.98 13.82 -12.66
CA GLY A 152 -1.49 14.04 -11.30
C GLY A 152 -2.78 14.86 -11.21
N PHE A 153 -3.09 15.60 -12.28
CA PHE A 153 -4.27 16.46 -12.37
C PHE A 153 -5.19 16.09 -13.53
N ALA A 154 -4.92 14.97 -14.22
CA ALA A 154 -5.59 14.58 -15.46
C ALA A 154 -7.12 14.58 -15.35
N MET A 155 -7.64 14.05 -14.24
CA MET A 155 -9.07 13.86 -13.99
C MET A 155 -9.71 15.06 -13.27
N MET A 156 -9.01 16.20 -13.20
CA MET A 156 -9.54 17.42 -12.62
C MET A 156 -10.23 18.27 -13.68
N GLU A 157 -11.49 18.63 -13.44
CA GLU A 157 -12.27 19.51 -14.34
C GLU A 157 -11.62 20.89 -14.48
N ARG A 158 -11.20 21.49 -13.36
CA ARG A 158 -10.52 22.78 -13.32
C ARG A 158 -9.11 22.64 -12.74
N LYS A 159 -8.11 22.67 -13.61
CA LYS A 159 -6.70 22.51 -13.24
C LYS A 159 -6.08 23.84 -12.75
N PRO A 160 -5.24 23.83 -11.69
CA PRO A 160 -4.36 24.95 -11.36
C PRO A 160 -3.36 25.24 -12.50
N THR A 161 -2.66 26.37 -12.45
CA THR A 161 -1.64 26.67 -13.47
C THR A 161 -0.52 25.63 -13.44
N TYR A 162 0.25 25.53 -14.53
CA TYR A 162 1.40 24.63 -14.60
C TYR A 162 2.36 24.86 -13.42
N GLU A 163 2.70 26.12 -13.15
CA GLU A 163 3.65 26.50 -12.10
C GLU A 163 3.15 26.14 -10.70
N GLN A 164 1.83 26.26 -10.46
CA GLN A 164 1.22 25.84 -9.21
C GLN A 164 1.30 24.32 -9.02
N ARG A 165 1.06 23.55 -10.08
CA ARG A 165 1.18 22.09 -10.08
C ARG A 165 2.64 21.67 -9.89
N ALA A 166 3.57 22.21 -10.68
CA ALA A 166 5.01 21.93 -10.55
C ALA A 166 5.54 22.21 -9.13
N LYS A 167 5.07 23.29 -8.49
CA LYS A 167 5.44 23.58 -7.10
C LYS A 167 5.02 22.50 -6.09
N LEU A 168 3.95 21.76 -6.37
CA LEU A 168 3.52 20.63 -5.53
C LEU A 168 4.46 19.42 -5.67
N PHE A 169 5.05 19.22 -6.85
CA PHE A 169 6.07 18.20 -7.08
C PHE A 169 7.34 18.49 -6.27
N GLU A 170 7.87 19.71 -6.38
CA GLU A 170 9.02 20.16 -5.58
C GLU A 170 8.76 20.05 -4.07
N ARG A 171 7.53 20.36 -3.66
CA ARG A 171 7.11 20.21 -2.26
C ARG A 171 7.11 18.75 -1.81
N MET A 172 6.62 17.82 -2.63
CA MET A 172 6.65 16.39 -2.31
C MET A 172 8.08 15.92 -2.02
N ILE A 173 9.04 16.28 -2.90
CA ILE A 173 10.45 15.90 -2.77
C ILE A 173 11.06 16.51 -1.50
N THR A 174 10.91 17.83 -1.31
CA THR A 174 11.47 18.54 -0.15
C THR A 174 10.87 18.09 1.18
N ASN A 175 9.56 17.84 1.23
CA ASN A 175 8.91 17.29 2.40
C ASN A 175 9.42 15.88 2.72
N SER A 176 9.55 15.01 1.72
CA SER A 176 10.07 13.65 1.89
C SER A 176 11.46 13.68 2.52
N LYS A 177 12.33 14.53 1.96
CA LYS A 177 13.70 14.68 2.47
C LYS A 177 13.72 15.14 3.92
N ALA A 178 12.91 16.16 4.25
CA ALA A 178 12.83 16.70 5.61
C ALA A 178 12.31 15.66 6.63
N LEU A 179 11.30 14.86 6.26
CA LEU A 179 10.76 13.81 7.13
C LEU A 179 11.74 12.66 7.33
N SER A 180 12.43 12.25 6.26
CA SER A 180 13.49 11.24 6.34
C SER A 180 14.66 11.70 7.22
N ASP A 181 15.10 12.95 7.09
CA ASP A 181 16.16 13.54 7.93
C ASP A 181 15.73 13.65 9.41
N ALA A 182 14.43 13.79 9.67
CA ALA A 182 13.85 13.75 11.01
C ALA A 182 13.70 12.31 11.57
N GLY A 183 14.10 11.29 10.81
CA GLY A 183 14.10 9.89 11.23
C GLY A 183 12.80 9.13 10.98
N VAL A 184 11.85 9.70 10.23
CA VAL A 184 10.64 8.98 9.78
C VAL A 184 11.03 8.01 8.67
N LEU A 185 10.52 6.77 8.71
CA LEU A 185 10.66 5.84 7.60
C LEU A 185 9.74 6.29 6.46
N VAL A 186 10.31 7.01 5.49
CA VAL A 186 9.59 7.37 4.26
C VAL A 186 9.74 6.23 3.24
N SER A 187 8.59 5.74 2.77
CA SER A 187 8.47 4.68 1.78
C SER A 187 7.79 5.22 0.53
N ALA A 188 8.50 5.24 -0.60
CA ALA A 188 7.95 5.70 -1.88
C ALA A 188 7.53 4.53 -2.74
N GLU A 189 6.30 4.55 -3.22
CA GLU A 189 5.71 3.58 -4.12
C GLU A 189 5.76 4.07 -5.56
N THR A 190 6.23 3.19 -6.45
CA THR A 190 6.14 3.36 -7.89
C THR A 190 5.36 2.21 -8.51
N MET A 191 4.27 2.56 -9.19
CA MET A 191 3.51 1.67 -10.03
C MET A 191 4.14 1.56 -11.42
N LEU A 192 4.45 0.34 -11.86
CA LEU A 192 4.93 0.06 -13.20
C LEU A 192 3.77 0.16 -14.20
N ASN A 193 3.86 1.13 -15.10
CA ASN A 193 2.93 1.38 -16.19
C ASN A 193 3.68 1.99 -17.38
N LYS A 194 2.97 2.31 -18.47
CA LYS A 194 3.58 2.84 -19.70
C LYS A 194 4.29 4.19 -19.52
N ARG A 195 3.94 4.98 -18.50
CA ARG A 195 4.62 6.25 -18.19
C ARG A 195 5.84 6.07 -17.32
N THR A 196 5.76 5.22 -16.30
CA THR A 196 6.87 5.04 -15.35
C THR A 196 7.96 4.14 -15.91
N LEU A 197 7.62 3.17 -16.75
CA LEU A 197 8.56 2.18 -17.29
C LEU A 197 9.77 2.82 -18.00
N PRO A 198 9.62 3.81 -18.90
CA PRO A 198 10.77 4.46 -19.55
C PRO A 198 11.65 5.28 -18.59
N HIS A 199 11.18 5.57 -17.39
CA HIS A 199 11.82 6.46 -16.42
C HIS A 199 12.20 5.76 -15.11
N ILE A 200 12.11 4.44 -15.05
CA ILE A 200 12.17 3.70 -13.79
C ILE A 200 13.51 3.86 -13.03
N GLU A 201 14.62 3.98 -13.77
CA GLU A 201 15.93 4.31 -13.19
C GLU A 201 15.94 5.72 -12.58
N HIS A 202 15.46 6.72 -13.33
CA HIS A 202 15.39 8.09 -12.85
C HIS A 202 14.50 8.23 -11.61
N ILE A 203 13.33 7.59 -11.63
CA ILE A 203 12.39 7.53 -10.51
C ILE A 203 13.09 6.94 -9.27
N HIS A 204 13.78 5.80 -9.44
CA HIS A 204 14.51 5.19 -8.33
C HIS A 204 15.60 6.13 -7.78
N ARG A 205 16.40 6.75 -8.64
CA ARG A 205 17.44 7.70 -8.20
C ARG A 205 16.84 8.90 -7.48
N GLN A 206 15.74 9.47 -7.94
CA GLN A 206 15.07 10.58 -7.26
C GLN A 206 14.56 10.17 -5.87
N ILE A 207 13.92 9.00 -5.76
CA ILE A 207 13.44 8.45 -4.49
C ILE A 207 14.59 8.31 -3.48
N VAL A 208 15.76 7.85 -3.93
CA VAL A 208 16.91 7.61 -3.04
C VAL A 208 17.68 8.90 -2.74
N ASP A 209 18.11 9.61 -3.77
CA ASP A 209 19.09 10.69 -3.68
C ASP A 209 18.46 12.02 -3.28
N GLU A 210 17.29 12.34 -3.83
CA GLU A 210 16.63 13.64 -3.66
C GLU A 210 15.60 13.60 -2.54
N MET A 211 14.79 12.55 -2.50
CA MET A 211 13.70 12.39 -1.53
C MET A 211 14.18 11.74 -0.21
N GLY A 212 15.35 11.11 -0.21
CA GLY A 212 15.95 10.48 0.97
C GLY A 212 15.19 9.26 1.50
N CYS A 213 14.29 8.67 0.71
CA CYS A 213 13.45 7.55 1.13
C CYS A 213 14.30 6.34 1.55
N LYS A 214 13.82 5.59 2.55
CA LYS A 214 14.51 4.39 3.05
C LYS A 214 13.97 3.11 2.42
N ARG A 215 12.79 3.20 1.79
CA ARG A 215 12.15 2.11 1.07
C ARG A 215 11.60 2.60 -0.27
N HIS A 216 11.83 1.81 -1.31
CA HIS A 216 11.20 1.96 -2.62
C HIS A 216 10.31 0.75 -2.85
N GLU A 217 8.99 0.97 -2.84
CA GLU A 217 7.99 -0.05 -3.13
C GLU A 217 7.66 -0.04 -4.62
N VAL A 218 7.64 -1.22 -5.26
CA VAL A 218 7.40 -1.34 -6.70
C VAL A 218 6.29 -2.35 -6.95
N HIS A 219 5.25 -1.91 -7.64
CA HIS A 219 4.06 -2.70 -7.92
C HIS A 219 3.70 -2.59 -9.40
N PRO A 220 3.23 -3.64 -10.09
CA PRO A 220 2.54 -3.46 -11.35
C PRO A 220 1.27 -2.64 -11.14
N MET A 221 0.95 -1.74 -12.06
CA MET A 221 -0.33 -1.05 -12.06
C MET A 221 -1.44 -2.01 -12.51
N TYR A 222 -2.59 -1.93 -11.83
CA TYR A 222 -3.80 -2.66 -12.19
C TYR A 222 -4.95 -1.69 -12.45
N PRO A 223 -5.84 -1.96 -13.43
CA PRO A 223 -6.94 -1.06 -13.75
C PRO A 223 -7.95 -1.06 -12.61
N SER A 224 -8.28 0.14 -12.13
CA SER A 224 -9.33 0.38 -11.15
C SER A 224 -9.82 1.82 -11.29
N ASP A 225 -11.13 2.06 -11.15
CA ASP A 225 -11.68 3.41 -11.03
C ASP A 225 -11.20 4.38 -12.15
N PHE A 226 -10.53 5.50 -11.85
CA PHE A 226 -9.97 6.42 -12.87
C PHE A 226 -8.91 5.74 -13.74
N ALA A 227 -8.17 4.78 -13.18
CA ALA A 227 -7.17 3.98 -13.88
C ALA A 227 -7.79 2.85 -14.74
N SER A 228 -9.12 2.69 -14.77
CA SER A 228 -9.81 1.58 -15.46
C SER A 228 -9.48 1.47 -16.95
N ASN A 229 -9.17 2.58 -17.61
CA ASN A 229 -8.84 2.61 -19.03
C ASN A 229 -7.33 2.56 -19.31
N LEU A 230 -6.48 2.49 -18.28
CA LEU A 230 -5.03 2.47 -18.47
C LEU A 230 -4.55 1.07 -18.86
N GLU A 231 -3.67 1.02 -19.86
CA GLU A 231 -3.03 -0.22 -20.29
C GLU A 231 -2.10 -0.76 -19.21
N ILE A 232 -2.26 -2.04 -18.89
CA ILE A 232 -1.31 -2.78 -18.04
C ILE A 232 -0.08 -3.21 -18.83
N LEU A 233 1.03 -3.38 -18.13
CA LEU A 233 2.24 -3.98 -18.71
C LEU A 233 2.06 -5.50 -18.88
N THR A 234 2.74 -6.05 -19.87
CA THR A 234 2.86 -7.50 -20.03
C THR A 234 3.79 -8.10 -18.97
N LYS A 235 3.69 -9.41 -18.70
CA LYS A 235 4.66 -10.10 -17.82
C LYS A 235 6.11 -9.91 -18.28
N ALA A 236 6.35 -9.86 -19.59
CA ALA A 236 7.69 -9.64 -20.13
C ALA A 236 8.22 -8.25 -19.77
N GLU A 237 7.43 -7.19 -20.01
CA GLU A 237 7.82 -5.82 -19.64
C GLU A 237 8.05 -5.67 -18.13
N ILE A 238 7.21 -6.28 -17.30
CA ILE A 238 7.40 -6.25 -15.84
C ILE A 238 8.68 -6.97 -15.44
N ARG A 239 8.99 -8.11 -16.08
CA ARG A 239 10.22 -8.85 -15.83
C ARG A 239 11.44 -8.01 -16.14
N ASP A 240 11.48 -7.44 -17.33
CA ASP A 240 12.59 -6.61 -17.80
C ASP A 240 12.79 -5.38 -16.89
N ALA A 241 11.69 -4.76 -16.44
CA ALA A 241 11.71 -3.65 -15.50
C ALA A 241 12.32 -4.03 -14.14
N ILE A 242 11.91 -5.18 -13.59
CA ILE A 242 12.45 -5.68 -12.31
C ILE A 242 13.92 -6.03 -12.46
N GLU A 243 14.29 -6.75 -13.52
CA GLU A 243 15.69 -7.14 -13.74
C GLU A 243 16.59 -5.91 -13.88
N HIS A 244 16.15 -4.91 -14.63
CA HIS A 244 16.84 -3.63 -14.76
C HIS A 244 16.93 -2.88 -13.43
N LEU A 245 15.83 -2.75 -12.68
CA LEU A 245 15.82 -2.13 -11.35
C LEU A 245 16.79 -2.82 -10.39
N LEU A 246 16.81 -4.16 -10.37
CA LEU A 246 17.75 -4.91 -9.55
C LEU A 246 19.20 -4.66 -9.97
N GLU A 247 19.49 -4.32 -11.22
CA GLU A 247 20.85 -4.01 -11.67
C GLU A 247 21.30 -2.60 -11.29
N ILE A 248 20.41 -1.61 -11.34
CA ILE A 248 20.76 -0.19 -11.13
C ILE A 248 20.52 0.32 -9.69
N ARG A 249 19.87 -0.47 -8.84
CA ARG A 249 19.44 -0.02 -7.51
C ARG A 249 20.59 0.37 -6.58
N ASP A 250 20.30 1.27 -5.64
CA ASP A 250 21.11 1.38 -4.42
C ASP A 250 20.82 0.21 -3.48
N GLU A 251 21.78 -0.71 -3.32
CA GLU A 251 21.61 -1.90 -2.48
C GLU A 251 21.53 -1.61 -0.96
N ASN A 252 21.69 -0.35 -0.53
CA ASN A 252 21.47 0.05 0.86
C ASN A 252 20.03 0.49 1.13
N VAL A 253 19.24 0.69 0.07
CA VAL A 253 17.82 1.00 0.16
C VAL A 253 17.03 -0.29 0.13
N TRP A 254 15.98 -0.36 0.94
CA TRP A 254 15.06 -1.49 0.92
C TRP A 254 14.18 -1.42 -0.33
N MET A 255 14.34 -2.37 -1.25
CA MET A 255 13.39 -2.56 -2.35
C MET A 255 12.31 -3.55 -1.93
N LEU A 256 11.06 -3.11 -1.94
CA LEU A 256 9.91 -3.97 -1.66
C LEU A 256 9.12 -4.12 -2.94
N PHE A 257 9.00 -5.34 -3.44
CA PHE A 257 8.12 -5.64 -4.56
C PHE A 257 6.83 -6.24 -4.03
N GLY A 258 5.69 -5.80 -4.54
CA GLY A 258 4.40 -6.39 -4.22
C GLY A 258 3.60 -6.68 -5.46
N THR A 259 2.54 -7.47 -5.30
CA THR A 259 1.57 -7.79 -6.36
C THR A 259 2.23 -8.24 -7.67
N LEU A 260 3.34 -8.98 -7.61
CA LEU A 260 4.04 -9.44 -8.80
C LEU A 260 3.35 -10.64 -9.47
N PRO A 261 3.46 -10.79 -10.81
CA PRO A 261 3.00 -11.97 -11.53
C PRO A 261 4.10 -13.04 -11.66
N PHE A 262 4.96 -13.21 -10.65
CA PHE A 262 6.06 -14.20 -10.68
C PHE A 262 6.02 -15.07 -9.45
N TYR A 263 5.88 -16.38 -9.66
CA TYR A 263 5.65 -17.36 -8.61
C TYR A 263 6.61 -18.53 -8.77
N ALA A 264 7.06 -19.10 -7.64
CA ALA A 264 7.92 -20.29 -7.61
C ALA A 264 7.29 -21.55 -8.25
N CYS A 265 5.98 -21.54 -8.50
CA CYS A 265 5.25 -22.61 -9.18
C CYS A 265 4.98 -22.33 -10.67
N SER A 266 5.65 -21.32 -11.26
CA SER A 266 5.51 -21.00 -12.68
C SER A 266 6.17 -22.07 -13.55
N ASP A 267 5.52 -22.40 -14.66
CA ASP A 267 6.06 -23.28 -15.70
C ASP A 267 7.00 -22.54 -16.68
N ASP A 268 7.10 -21.20 -16.60
CA ASP A 268 8.08 -20.40 -17.36
C ASP A 268 9.39 -20.27 -16.56
N GLU A 269 10.47 -20.85 -17.09
CA GLU A 269 11.80 -20.81 -16.46
C GLU A 269 12.30 -19.38 -16.19
N ARG A 270 11.89 -18.39 -16.99
CA ARG A 270 12.27 -16.98 -16.77
C ARG A 270 11.53 -16.38 -15.59
N ASP A 271 10.27 -16.76 -15.36
CA ASP A 271 9.52 -16.35 -14.17
C ASP A 271 10.19 -16.92 -12.91
N ILE A 272 10.63 -18.18 -12.96
CA ILE A 272 11.39 -18.82 -11.88
C ILE A 272 12.73 -18.12 -11.64
N ALA A 273 13.48 -17.80 -12.70
CA ALA A 273 14.75 -17.09 -12.59
C ALA A 273 14.58 -15.70 -11.95
N THR A 274 13.55 -14.95 -12.37
CA THR A 274 13.21 -13.64 -11.81
C THR A 274 12.86 -13.75 -10.34
N PHE A 275 12.02 -14.73 -9.98
CA PHE A 275 11.64 -14.99 -8.59
C PHE A 275 12.88 -15.30 -7.73
N LYS A 276 13.80 -16.15 -8.19
CA LYS A 276 15.05 -16.44 -7.46
C LYS A 276 15.89 -15.18 -7.26
N LYS A 277 16.10 -14.41 -8.33
CA LYS A 277 16.89 -13.16 -8.27
C LYS A 277 16.31 -12.20 -7.23
N LEU A 278 14.99 -12.07 -7.14
CA LEU A 278 14.33 -11.25 -6.11
C LEU A 278 14.61 -11.73 -4.69
N GLN A 279 14.59 -13.04 -4.44
CA GLN A 279 14.79 -13.62 -3.10
C GLN A 279 16.25 -13.59 -2.64
N GLU A 280 17.18 -13.72 -3.58
CA GLU A 280 18.63 -13.75 -3.31
C GLU A 280 19.24 -12.33 -3.23
N SER A 281 18.53 -11.32 -3.73
CA SER A 281 19.05 -9.95 -3.79
C SER A 281 19.09 -9.27 -2.41
N LYS A 282 20.21 -8.63 -2.11
CA LYS A 282 20.41 -7.88 -0.86
C LYS A 282 19.36 -6.78 -0.71
N ASN A 283 18.76 -6.69 0.49
CA ASN A 283 17.74 -5.70 0.87
C ASN A 283 16.52 -5.67 -0.06
N VAL A 284 16.19 -6.81 -0.68
CA VAL A 284 15.00 -6.99 -1.49
C VAL A 284 14.00 -7.87 -0.75
N THR A 285 12.72 -7.50 -0.79
CA THR A 285 11.63 -8.35 -0.31
C THR A 285 10.54 -8.43 -1.36
N VAL A 286 9.85 -9.58 -1.43
CA VAL A 286 8.58 -9.70 -2.16
C VAL A 286 7.48 -9.87 -1.11
N ARG A 287 6.62 -8.86 -0.96
CA ARG A 287 5.57 -8.84 0.05
C ARG A 287 4.32 -9.55 -0.45
N ASN A 288 3.77 -10.46 0.37
CA ASN A 288 2.44 -11.01 0.09
C ASN A 288 1.38 -9.91 0.25
N ASP A 289 0.42 -9.83 -0.66
CA ASP A 289 -0.64 -8.83 -0.57
C ASP A 289 -1.47 -9.02 0.71
N PRO A 290 -1.52 -8.03 1.62
CA PRO A 290 -2.19 -8.18 2.91
C PRO A 290 -3.72 -8.18 2.79
N ASP A 291 -4.29 -7.63 1.71
CA ASP A 291 -5.74 -7.49 1.57
C ASP A 291 -6.45 -8.84 1.58
N GLY A 292 -7.36 -9.01 2.55
CA GLY A 292 -8.11 -10.25 2.73
C GLY A 292 -7.28 -11.43 3.22
N ARG A 293 -5.97 -11.24 3.46
CA ARG A 293 -5.09 -12.22 4.11
C ARG A 293 -4.87 -11.84 5.56
N SER A 294 -4.52 -10.59 5.82
CA SER A 294 -4.32 -10.05 7.17
C SER A 294 -4.97 -8.68 7.38
N ARG A 295 -5.36 -8.00 6.28
CA ARG A 295 -5.95 -6.65 6.29
C ARG A 295 -7.41 -6.63 5.85
N LEU A 296 -8.19 -5.78 6.52
CA LEU A 296 -9.47 -5.26 6.03
C LEU A 296 -9.41 -3.73 5.94
N ASN A 297 -10.21 -3.18 5.04
CA ASN A 297 -10.33 -1.75 4.79
C ASN A 297 -11.69 -1.25 5.27
N VAL A 298 -11.71 -0.07 5.89
CA VAL A 298 -12.92 0.51 6.50
C VAL A 298 -13.05 1.98 6.12
N ASN A 299 -14.22 2.36 5.60
CA ASN A 299 -14.55 3.75 5.37
C ASN A 299 -15.22 4.34 6.62
N ILE A 300 -14.63 5.39 7.21
CA ILE A 300 -15.15 5.96 8.46
C ILE A 300 -16.47 6.72 8.29
N PHE A 301 -16.90 7.00 7.06
CA PHE A 301 -18.11 7.78 6.79
C PHE A 301 -19.37 6.93 6.77
N ASP A 302 -19.35 5.85 5.99
CA ASP A 302 -20.48 4.93 5.86
C ASP A 302 -20.34 3.70 6.77
N GLY A 303 -19.12 3.39 7.23
CA GLY A 303 -18.79 2.23 8.05
C GLY A 303 -18.61 0.94 7.25
N ASN A 304 -18.60 1.00 5.92
CA ASN A 304 -18.47 -0.17 5.08
C ASN A 304 -17.11 -0.86 5.29
N ILE A 305 -17.15 -2.19 5.34
CA ILE A 305 -15.98 -3.06 5.47
C ILE A 305 -15.74 -3.76 4.13
N ILE A 306 -14.55 -3.60 3.58
CA ILE A 306 -14.14 -4.21 2.30
C ILE A 306 -12.79 -4.91 2.43
N VAL A 307 -12.52 -5.82 1.50
CA VAL A 307 -11.24 -6.55 1.45
C VAL A 307 -10.13 -5.65 0.95
N THR A 308 -10.42 -4.90 -0.10
CA THR A 308 -9.46 -4.13 -0.88
C THR A 308 -10.24 -3.04 -1.59
N ASP A 309 -9.58 -1.91 -1.87
CA ASP A 309 -10.11 -0.87 -2.75
C ASP A 309 -10.14 -1.33 -4.22
N PHE A 310 -9.50 -2.46 -4.52
CA PHE A 310 -9.27 -2.92 -5.88
C PHE A 310 -10.13 -4.14 -6.26
N GLY A 311 -10.94 -3.98 -7.31
CA GLY A 311 -11.70 -5.08 -7.91
C GLY A 311 -13.09 -5.28 -7.30
N ASP A 312 -13.94 -5.99 -8.05
CA ASP A 312 -15.37 -6.15 -7.75
C ASP A 312 -15.66 -7.16 -6.63
N VAL A 313 -15.17 -6.89 -5.42
CA VAL A 313 -15.46 -7.71 -4.23
C VAL A 313 -16.63 -7.11 -3.45
N PRO A 314 -17.66 -7.90 -3.09
CA PRO A 314 -18.81 -7.37 -2.36
C PRO A 314 -18.43 -6.90 -0.95
N LEU A 315 -19.23 -5.97 -0.42
CA LEU A 315 -19.11 -5.52 0.97
C LEU A 315 -19.16 -6.69 1.96
N LEU A 316 -18.25 -6.69 2.92
CA LEU A 316 -18.18 -7.73 3.94
C LEU A 316 -19.15 -7.47 5.09
N GLY A 317 -19.43 -6.22 5.40
CA GLY A 317 -20.35 -5.81 6.46
C GLY A 317 -20.24 -4.32 6.75
N ASN A 318 -20.74 -3.91 7.91
CA ASN A 318 -20.67 -2.52 8.36
C ASN A 318 -20.25 -2.45 9.84
N ILE A 319 -19.30 -1.57 10.19
CA ILE A 319 -18.79 -1.47 11.57
C ILE A 319 -19.84 -0.99 12.59
N GLN A 320 -20.97 -0.44 12.15
CA GLN A 320 -22.08 -0.12 13.05
C GLN A 320 -22.78 -1.38 13.57
N THR A 321 -22.78 -2.47 12.80
CA THR A 321 -23.53 -3.70 13.09
C THR A 321 -22.66 -4.94 13.25
N ASN A 322 -21.43 -4.94 12.73
CA ASN A 322 -20.54 -6.10 12.68
C ASN A 322 -19.19 -5.79 13.32
N THR A 323 -18.58 -6.80 13.95
CA THR A 323 -17.16 -6.73 14.32
C THR A 323 -16.29 -6.90 13.06
N LEU A 324 -15.05 -6.43 13.10
CA LEU A 324 -14.12 -6.66 11.99
C LEU A 324 -13.72 -8.14 11.88
N GLN A 325 -13.70 -8.86 13.00
CA GLN A 325 -13.45 -10.29 13.06
C GLN A 325 -14.53 -11.10 12.32
N GLU A 326 -15.81 -10.78 12.56
CA GLU A 326 -16.94 -11.40 11.84
C GLU A 326 -16.84 -11.16 10.31
N ALA A 327 -16.48 -9.94 9.91
CA ALA A 327 -16.31 -9.60 8.50
C ALA A 327 -15.14 -10.38 7.86
N TYR A 328 -14.02 -10.52 8.57
CA TYR A 328 -12.86 -11.28 8.12
C TYR A 328 -13.15 -12.78 7.99
N GLU A 329 -13.89 -13.36 8.95
CA GLU A 329 -14.32 -14.76 8.90
C GLU A 329 -15.28 -15.02 7.73
N LYS A 330 -16.23 -14.11 7.49
CA LYS A 330 -17.12 -14.16 6.33
C LYS A 330 -16.34 -14.13 5.02
N TRP A 331 -15.33 -13.26 4.91
CA TRP A 331 -14.45 -13.22 3.75
C TRP A 331 -13.70 -14.54 3.57
N SER A 332 -13.03 -15.02 4.62
CA SER A 332 -12.23 -16.25 4.61
C SER A 332 -13.06 -17.49 4.22
N ALA A 333 -14.34 -17.51 4.59
CA ALA A 333 -15.27 -18.58 4.23
C ALA A 333 -15.78 -18.51 2.78
N SER A 334 -15.62 -17.35 2.11
CA SER A 334 -16.16 -17.10 0.77
C SER A 334 -15.51 -17.98 -0.30
N LYS A 335 -16.25 -18.20 -1.41
CA LYS A 335 -15.73 -18.94 -2.57
C LYS A 335 -14.51 -18.25 -3.17
N THR A 336 -14.54 -16.92 -3.26
CA THR A 336 -13.45 -16.12 -3.85
C THR A 336 -12.17 -16.27 -3.03
N ALA A 337 -12.22 -16.05 -1.71
CA ALA A 337 -11.05 -16.19 -0.84
C ALA A 337 -10.46 -17.61 -0.92
N LYS A 338 -11.32 -18.64 -0.84
CA LYS A 338 -10.88 -20.05 -0.98
C LYS A 338 -10.15 -20.31 -2.30
N SER A 339 -10.63 -19.74 -3.41
CA SER A 339 -10.00 -19.90 -4.72
C SER A 339 -8.66 -19.17 -4.90
N LEU A 340 -8.29 -18.30 -3.96
CA LEU A 340 -7.04 -17.53 -3.92
C LEU A 340 -6.10 -18.00 -2.80
N SER A 341 -6.57 -18.88 -1.91
CA SER A 341 -5.91 -19.25 -0.65
C SER A 341 -4.83 -20.34 -0.77
N CYS A 342 -4.13 -20.44 -1.91
CA CYS A 342 -3.00 -21.36 -1.98
C CYS A 342 -1.89 -20.90 -1.01
N HIS A 343 -1.17 -21.87 -0.46
CA HIS A 343 -0.10 -21.63 0.50
C HIS A 343 1.09 -22.51 0.14
N CYS A 344 2.25 -21.90 -0.05
CA CYS A 344 3.49 -22.61 -0.30
C CYS A 344 4.54 -22.29 0.79
N PRO A 345 4.69 -23.16 1.80
CA PRO A 345 5.66 -22.97 2.88
C PRO A 345 7.11 -22.89 2.40
N ALA A 346 7.44 -23.63 1.34
CA ALA A 346 8.81 -23.73 0.81
C ALA A 346 9.40 -22.41 0.33
N VAL A 347 8.55 -21.43 0.02
CA VAL A 347 8.95 -20.09 -0.45
C VAL A 347 8.17 -18.96 0.21
N LYS A 348 7.50 -19.26 1.34
CA LYS A 348 6.67 -18.31 2.11
C LYS A 348 5.64 -17.53 1.28
N CYS A 349 4.99 -18.20 0.33
CA CYS A 349 4.04 -17.58 -0.60
C CYS A 349 2.58 -17.87 -0.21
N LEU A 350 1.72 -16.85 -0.30
CA LEU A 350 0.28 -16.90 -0.05
C LEU A 350 -0.57 -16.76 -1.33
N GLY A 351 0.05 -17.07 -2.48
CA GLY A 351 -0.62 -17.06 -3.78
C GLY A 351 -0.84 -15.67 -4.38
N PRO A 352 -1.45 -15.61 -5.58
CA PRO A 352 -1.83 -14.36 -6.20
C PRO A 352 -3.02 -13.73 -5.48
N ASN A 353 -3.12 -12.40 -5.55
CA ASN A 353 -4.38 -11.73 -5.26
C ASN A 353 -5.32 -11.76 -6.47
N VAL A 354 -6.52 -11.19 -6.31
CA VAL A 354 -7.54 -11.16 -7.37
C VAL A 354 -7.06 -10.41 -8.62
N LEU A 355 -6.30 -9.33 -8.45
CA LEU A 355 -5.83 -8.48 -9.55
C LEU A 355 -4.80 -9.22 -10.41
N VAL A 356 -3.80 -9.81 -9.78
CA VAL A 356 -2.76 -10.59 -10.47
C VAL A 356 -3.38 -11.78 -11.19
N LYS A 357 -4.28 -12.52 -10.50
CA LYS A 357 -4.95 -13.68 -11.09
C LYS A 357 -5.76 -13.28 -12.32
N ASN A 358 -6.61 -12.26 -12.21
CA ASN A 358 -7.46 -11.84 -13.31
C ASN A 358 -6.66 -11.26 -14.49
N SER A 359 -5.55 -10.57 -14.21
CA SER A 359 -4.76 -9.89 -15.25
C SER A 359 -3.83 -10.83 -16.01
N TYR A 360 -3.22 -11.80 -15.32
CA TYR A 360 -2.13 -12.62 -15.89
C TYR A 360 -2.41 -14.13 -15.89
N TYR A 361 -3.37 -14.59 -15.08
CA TYR A 361 -3.65 -16.01 -14.86
C TYR A 361 -5.16 -16.33 -14.80
N PRO A 362 -5.98 -15.86 -15.76
CA PRO A 362 -7.44 -15.93 -15.68
C PRO A 362 -7.98 -17.38 -15.63
N THR A 363 -7.21 -18.34 -16.14
CA THR A 363 -7.60 -19.76 -16.22
C THR A 363 -6.82 -20.65 -15.25
N GLU A 364 -5.88 -20.10 -14.49
CA GLU A 364 -4.96 -20.89 -13.66
C GLU A 364 -5.59 -21.25 -12.31
N ASP A 365 -5.42 -22.50 -11.89
CA ASP A 365 -5.78 -22.96 -10.55
C ASP A 365 -4.52 -23.18 -9.71
N PHE A 366 -4.13 -22.13 -8.97
CA PHE A 366 -2.97 -22.16 -8.09
C PHE A 366 -3.09 -23.15 -6.93
N LEU A 367 -4.29 -23.64 -6.58
CA LEU A 367 -4.44 -24.67 -5.53
C LEU A 367 -3.93 -26.04 -5.99
N SER A 368 -3.85 -26.25 -7.31
CA SER A 368 -3.31 -27.47 -7.91
C SER A 368 -1.79 -27.43 -8.14
N LYS A 369 -1.18 -26.26 -7.94
CA LYS A 369 0.24 -26.03 -8.23
C LYS A 369 1.13 -26.35 -7.03
N THR A 370 2.37 -26.72 -7.31
CA THR A 370 3.43 -26.88 -6.32
C THR A 370 4.64 -26.09 -6.77
N ALA A 371 5.46 -25.62 -5.82
CA ALA A 371 6.65 -24.87 -6.17
C ALA A 371 7.67 -25.77 -6.89
N ASN A 372 8.26 -25.25 -7.95
CA ASN A 372 9.33 -25.88 -8.71
C ASN A 372 10.69 -25.70 -8.03
N ILE A 373 10.77 -24.86 -6.98
CA ILE A 373 11.97 -24.50 -6.25
C ILE A 373 11.67 -24.35 -4.75
N THR A 374 12.72 -24.39 -3.93
CA THR A 374 12.69 -24.12 -2.48
C THR A 374 13.71 -23.04 -2.15
N LEU A 375 13.43 -22.17 -1.18
CA LEU A 375 14.34 -21.13 -0.71
C LEU A 375 15.14 -21.56 0.53
#